data_AF-W0QB78-F1
#
_entry.id   AF-W0QB78-F1
#
_cell.length_a   1.000
_cell.length_b   1.000
_cell.length_c   1.000
_cell.angle_alpha   90.00
_cell.angle_beta   90.00
_cell.angle_gamma   90.00
#
_symmetry.space_group_name_H-M   'P 1'
#
loop_
_entity.id
_entity.type
_entity.pdbx_description
1 polymer ?
#
loop_
_entity_poly.entity_id
_entity_poly.type
_entity_poly.pdbx_seq_one_letter_code
_entity_poly.pdbx_strand_id
1 'polypeptide(L)' 'MPDGEKTLNAIDNLAGGAHHSAFSLDIDAEMLRTFAEYFGIEFIHINENTELPQLKNELRWNDLAYKFSR' A
#
# COMPACT_ATOMS: atom_id res chain seq x y z
N MET A 1 16.08 -13.85 -13.59
CA MET A 1 15.01 -13.38 -12.68
C MET A 1 15.00 -11.87 -12.73
N PRO A 2 13.83 -11.20 -12.72
CA PRO A 2 13.83 -9.76 -12.52
C PRO A 2 14.41 -9.47 -11.13
N ASP A 3 15.21 -8.42 -11.07
CA ASP A 3 15.87 -7.92 -9.88
C ASP A 3 14.81 -7.46 -8.84
N GLY A 4 14.92 -7.93 -7.59
CA GLY A 4 13.90 -7.73 -6.55
C GLY A 4 13.68 -6.25 -6.20
N GLU A 5 14.70 -5.42 -6.37
CA GLU A 5 14.61 -3.97 -6.19
C GLU A 5 13.75 -3.32 -7.29
N LYS A 6 13.84 -3.82 -8.53
CA LYS A 6 13.01 -3.32 -9.65
C LYS A 6 11.55 -3.69 -9.49
N THR A 7 11.26 -4.84 -8.88
CA THR A 7 9.87 -5.24 -8.59
C THR A 7 9.27 -4.40 -7.47
N LEU A 8 10.04 -4.11 -6.40
CA LEU A 8 9.55 -3.31 -5.28
C LEU A 8 9.29 -1.86 -5.67
N ASN A 9 10.20 -1.25 -6.44
CA ASN A 9 10.00 0.09 -6.99
C ASN A 9 8.80 0.17 -7.94
N ALA A 10 8.52 -0.88 -8.73
CA ALA A 10 7.34 -0.90 -9.60
C ALA A 10 6.02 -0.99 -8.81
N ILE A 11 6.03 -1.67 -7.67
CA ILE A 11 4.89 -1.81 -6.76
C ILE A 11 4.59 -0.47 -6.05
N ASP A 12 5.61 0.19 -5.51
CA ASP A 12 5.47 1.50 -4.84
C ASP A 12 4.96 2.59 -5.80
N ASN A 13 5.54 2.66 -7.00
CA ASN A 13 5.08 3.59 -8.05
C ASN A 13 3.63 3.33 -8.47
N LEU A 14 3.20 2.07 -8.50
CA LEU A 14 1.83 1.70 -8.86
C LEU A 14 0.81 2.14 -7.81
N ALA A 15 1.18 2.05 -6.52
CA ALA A 15 0.37 2.53 -5.40
C ALA A 15 0.40 4.06 -5.25
N GLY A 16 1.29 4.75 -5.97
CA GLY A 16 1.44 6.20 -5.89
C GLY A 16 2.31 6.68 -4.72
N GLY A 17 3.30 5.88 -4.32
CA GLY A 17 4.24 6.20 -3.26
C GLY A 17 4.90 7.57 -3.42
N ALA A 18 5.01 8.32 -2.32
CA ALA A 18 5.63 9.64 -2.30
C ALA A 18 7.16 9.53 -2.24
N HIS A 19 7.86 10.54 -2.78
CA HIS A 19 9.33 10.60 -2.69
C HIS A 19 9.85 10.74 -1.24
N HIS A 20 9.04 11.30 -0.35
CA HIS A 20 9.37 11.41 1.06
C HIS A 20 8.62 10.34 1.86
N SER A 21 9.37 9.55 2.63
CA SER A 21 8.86 8.52 3.51
C SER A 21 9.34 8.74 4.95
N ALA A 22 8.58 8.21 5.91
CA ALA A 22 8.98 8.17 7.31
C ALA A 22 9.39 6.73 7.67
N PHE A 23 10.63 6.56 8.13
CA PHE A 23 11.14 5.27 8.57
C PHE A 23 10.97 5.13 10.10
N SER A 24 10.54 3.95 10.55
CA SER A 24 10.38 3.64 11.97
C SER A 24 10.75 2.20 12.27
N LEU A 25 11.32 1.98 13.45
CA LEU A 25 11.56 0.65 14.03
C LEU A 25 10.58 0.30 15.15
N ASP A 26 9.85 1.30 15.66
CA ASP A 26 8.92 1.15 16.79
C ASP A 26 7.45 1.01 16.36
N ILE A 27 7.17 1.26 15.07
CA ILE A 27 5.81 1.22 14.49
C ILE A 27 5.73 0.05 13.52
N ASP A 28 4.73 -0.81 13.71
CA ASP A 28 4.43 -1.90 12.79
C ASP A 28 3.28 -1.55 11.82
N ALA A 29 3.08 -2.41 10.82
CA ALA A 29 2.05 -2.24 9.80
C ALA A 29 0.62 -2.30 10.36
N GLU A 30 0.37 -3.07 11.42
CA GLU A 30 -0.97 -3.22 12.00
C GLU A 30 -1.38 -1.98 12.80
N MET A 31 -0.42 -1.29 13.44
CA MET A 31 -0.64 0.03 14.02
C MET A 31 -1.06 1.05 12.96
N LEU A 32 -0.38 1.07 11.80
CA LEU A 32 -0.74 1.96 10.69
C LEU A 32 -2.07 1.59 10.04
N ARG A 33 -2.40 0.30 9.93
CA ARG A 33 -3.71 -0.17 9.49
C ARG A 33 -4.81 0.34 10.42
N THR A 34 -4.65 0.15 11.73
CA THR A 34 -5.60 0.62 12.75
C THR A 34 -5.80 2.13 12.67
N PHE A 35 -4.71 2.88 12.49
CA PHE A 35 -4.76 4.32 12.27
C PHE A 35 -5.61 4.66 11.03
N ALA A 36 -5.32 4.05 9.88
CA ALA A 36 -6.05 4.32 8.65
C ALA A 36 -7.54 3.98 8.75
N GLU A 37 -7.89 2.84 9.37
CA GLU A 37 -9.28 2.44 9.63
C GLU A 37 -10.02 3.47 10.50
N TYR A 38 -9.38 3.95 11.57
CA TYR A 38 -9.97 4.95 12.48
C TYR A 38 -10.28 6.27 11.76
N PHE A 39 -9.42 6.68 10.83
CA PHE A 39 -9.60 7.92 10.06
C PHE A 39 -10.37 7.72 8.74
N GLY A 40 -10.74 6.49 8.39
CA GLY A 40 -11.41 6.18 7.13
C GLY A 40 -10.54 6.46 5.90
N ILE A 41 -9.23 6.20 6.00
CA ILE A 41 -8.24 6.39 4.93
C ILE A 41 -7.86 5.04 4.34
N GLU A 42 -7.59 4.99 3.04
CA GLU A 42 -7.06 3.80 2.39
C GLU A 42 -5.67 3.41 2.94
N PHE A 43 -5.49 2.11 3.21
CA PHE A 43 -4.23 1.53 3.62
C PHE A 43 -3.85 0.36 2.71
N ILE A 44 -2.64 0.43 2.16
CA ILE A 44 -2.04 -0.63 1.34
C ILE A 44 -0.78 -1.11 2.03
N HIS A 45 -0.69 -2.41 2.31
CA HIS A 45 0.49 -3.03 2.91
C HIS A 45 1.34 -3.72 1.85
N ILE A 46 2.49 -3.11 1.54
CA ILE A 46 3.50 -3.70 0.66
C ILE A 46 4.52 -4.47 1.50
N ASN A 47 4.63 -5.78 1.28
CA ASN A 47 5.59 -6.67 1.96
C ASN A 47 6.12 -7.74 0.99
N GLU A 48 6.87 -8.71 1.51
CA GLU A 48 7.51 -9.76 0.72
C GLU A 48 6.53 -10.68 -0.05
N ASN A 49 5.25 -10.68 0.31
CA ASN A 49 4.21 -11.49 -0.33
C ASN A 49 3.36 -10.67 -1.32
N THR A 50 3.68 -9.39 -1.54
CA THR A 50 2.93 -8.52 -2.46
C THR A 50 3.24 -8.84 -3.92
N GLU A 51 2.24 -9.32 -4.67
CA GLU A 51 2.35 -9.51 -6.11
C GLU A 51 1.64 -8.41 -6.89
N LEU A 52 2.26 -7.96 -7.98
CA LEU A 52 1.75 -6.89 -8.85
C LEU A 52 0.29 -7.09 -9.32
N PRO A 53 -0.15 -8.29 -9.77
CA PRO A 53 -1.54 -8.48 -10.21
C PRO A 53 -2.56 -8.31 -9.08
N GLN A 54 -2.20 -8.72 -7.86
CA GLN A 54 -3.07 -8.63 -6.69
C GLN A 54 -3.19 -7.18 -6.24
N LEU A 55 -2.06 -6.47 -6.14
CA LEU A 55 -2.04 -5.04 -5.82
C LEU A 55 -2.87 -4.22 -6.81
N LYS A 56 -2.75 -4.49 -8.12
CA LYS A 56 -3.57 -3.79 -9.13
C LYS A 56 -5.07 -3.96 -8.93
N ASN A 57 -5.49 -5.15 -8.50
CA ASN A 57 -6.90 -5.42 -8.24
C ASN A 57 -7.36 -4.75 -6.94
N GLU A 58 -6.54 -4.82 -5.89
CA GLU A 58 -6.79 -4.15 -4.61
C GLU A 58 -7.01 -2.64 -4.79
N LEU A 59 -6.08 -1.96 -5.48
CA LEU A 59 -6.21 -0.52 -5.77
C LEU A 59 -7.50 -0.18 -6.54
N ARG A 60 -7.91 -1.02 -7.49
CA ARG A 60 -9.16 -0.81 -8.26
C ARG A 60 -10.41 -0.98 -7.41
N TRP A 61 -10.43 -1.99 -6.54
CA TRP A 61 -11.57 -2.25 -5.67
C TRP A 61 -11.67 -1.20 -4.58
N ASN A 62 -10.55 -0.80 -3.99
CA ASN A 62 -10.48 0.25 -2.99
C ASN A 62 -10.89 1.61 -3.57
N ASP A 63 -10.42 1.99 -4.76
CA ASP A 63 -10.82 3.25 -5.39
C ASP A 63 -12.35 3.38 -5.48
N LEU A 64 -13.06 2.30 -5.84
CA LEU A 64 -14.52 2.28 -5.81
C LEU A 64 -15.06 2.33 -4.38
N ALA A 65 -14.55 1.48 -3.48
CA ALA A 65 -15.02 1.39 -2.11
C ALA A 65 -14.92 2.74 -1.36
N TYR A 66 -13.79 3.44 -1.45
CA TYR A 66 -13.55 4.73 -0.79
C TYR A 66 -14.26 5.90 -1.47
N LYS A 67 -14.57 5.82 -2.77
CA LYS A 67 -15.40 6.83 -3.45
C LYS A 67 -16.87 6.74 -3.04
N PHE A 68 -17.37 5.53 -2.75
CA PHE A 68 -18.78 5.28 -2.45
C PHE A 68 -19.07 5.03 -0.96
N SER A 69 -18.06 5.02 -0.09
CA SER A 69 -18.22 4.94 1.37
C SER A 69 -18.52 6.28 2.05
N ARG A 70 -18.79 7.33 1.27
CA ARG A 70 -19.17 8.69 1.71
C ARG A 70 -20.60 9.05 1.32
#